data_AF-A0A7N0TPR2-F1
#
_entry.id   AF-A0A7N0TPR2-F1
#
_cell.length_a   1.000
_cell.length_b   1.000
_cell.length_c   1.000
_cell.angle_alpha   90.00
_cell.angle_beta   90.00
_cell.angle_gamma   90.00
#
_symmetry.space_group_name_H-M   'P 1'
#
loop_
_entity.id
_entity.type
_entity.pdbx_description
1 polymer ?
#
loop_
_entity_poly.entity_id
_entity_poly.type
_entity_poly.pdbx_seq_one_letter_code
_entity_poly.pdbx_strand_id
1 'polypeptide(L)'
;MPGSLGHEETDAKTFAEWGIDYLKYDNCYHVGSKPTVRYPVMTRALMKARRPSSSPCGGGKYGNSWRTTGDIADTWESVVSRADLNERWECARPGAWNGMCISA
;
A
#
# COMPACT_ATOMS: atom_id res chain seq x y z
N MET A 1 15.39 -6.67 -5.21
CA MET A 1 15.01 -5.87 -6.39
C MET A 1 15.46 -4.43 -6.18
N PRO A 2 15.97 -3.74 -7.21
CA PRO A 2 16.13 -2.28 -7.14
C PRO A 2 14.76 -1.61 -6.94
N GLY A 3 14.75 -0.40 -6.39
CA GLY A 3 13.50 0.33 -6.15
C GLY A 3 12.80 0.71 -7.47
N SER A 4 11.48 0.54 -7.53
CA SER A 4 10.65 0.80 -8.72
C SER A 4 10.47 2.29 -9.09
N LEU A 5 11.23 3.21 -8.48
CA LEU A 5 11.07 4.65 -8.72
C LEU A 5 11.49 5.01 -10.15
N GLY A 6 10.56 5.49 -10.97
CA GLY A 6 10.78 5.78 -12.40
C GLY A 6 10.62 4.59 -13.34
N HIS A 7 10.36 3.39 -12.80
CA HIS A 7 10.14 2.16 -13.57
C HIS A 7 8.76 1.53 -13.28
N GLU A 8 7.84 2.30 -12.68
CA GLU A 8 6.56 1.80 -12.19
C GLU A 8 5.70 1.15 -13.29
N GLU A 9 5.75 1.66 -14.53
CA GLU A 9 5.00 1.07 -15.66
C GLU A 9 5.58 -0.26 -16.14
N THR A 10 6.91 -0.35 -16.25
CA THR A 10 7.61 -1.59 -16.65
C THR A 10 7.43 -2.68 -15.59
N ASP A 11 7.57 -2.31 -14.32
CA ASP A 11 7.40 -3.22 -13.20
C ASP A 11 5.95 -3.69 -13.10
N ALA A 12 4.96 -2.79 -13.24
CA ALA A 12 3.55 -3.17 -13.25
C ALA A 12 3.20 -4.14 -14.39
N LYS A 13 3.76 -3.93 -15.59
CA LYS A 13 3.57 -4.85 -16.72
C LYS A 13 4.19 -6.21 -16.43
N THR A 14 5.40 -6.23 -15.88
CA THR A 14 6.11 -7.46 -15.53
C THR A 14 5.34 -8.25 -14.45
N PHE A 15 4.85 -7.57 -13.42
CA PHE A 15 4.02 -8.18 -12.37
C PHE A 15 2.71 -8.76 -12.92
N ALA A 16 2.09 -8.08 -13.89
CA ALA A 16 0.91 -8.58 -14.57
C ALA A 16 1.21 -9.82 -15.43
N GLU A 17 2.35 -9.83 -16.15
CA GLU A 17 2.81 -10.99 -16.93
C GLU A 17 3.14 -12.19 -16.06
N TRP A 18 3.69 -11.96 -14.86
CA TRP A 18 3.96 -13.01 -13.87
C TRP A 18 2.69 -13.50 -13.15
N GLY A 19 1.54 -12.87 -13.37
CA GLY A 19 0.28 -13.23 -12.73
C GLY A 19 0.23 -12.90 -11.23
N ILE A 20 0.93 -11.85 -10.79
CA ILE A 20 0.89 -11.41 -9.39
C ILE A 20 -0.50 -10.86 -9.06
N ASP A 21 -1.12 -11.41 -8.00
CA ASP A 21 -2.45 -10.99 -7.57
C ASP A 21 -2.45 -9.86 -6.52
N TYR A 22 -1.33 -9.67 -5.82
CA TYR A 22 -1.20 -8.68 -4.77
C TYR A 22 0.21 -8.08 -4.73
N LEU A 23 0.32 -6.75 -4.74
CA LEU A 23 1.58 -6.03 -4.65
C LEU A 23 1.59 -5.13 -3.40
N LYS A 24 2.57 -5.33 -2.52
CA LYS A 24 2.93 -4.36 -1.48
C LYS A 24 3.93 -3.37 -2.07
N TYR A 25 3.52 -2.11 -2.23
CA TYR A 25 4.39 -1.05 -2.73
C TYR A 25 4.91 -0.18 -1.57
N ASP A 26 6.19 -0.34 -1.23
CA ASP A 26 6.82 0.35 -0.11
C ASP A 26 7.34 1.75 -0.50
N ASN A 27 7.50 2.65 0.47
CA ASN A 27 7.94 4.03 0.26
C ASN A 27 9.34 4.32 0.85
N CYS A 28 10.10 3.28 1.19
CA CYS A 28 11.51 3.43 1.54
C CYS A 28 12.31 4.11 0.41
N TYR A 29 13.33 4.90 0.78
CA TYR A 29 14.22 5.64 -0.14
C TYR A 29 13.50 6.53 -1.18
N HIS A 30 12.66 7.45 -0.70
CA HIS A 30 12.12 8.55 -1.50
C HIS A 30 13.17 9.66 -1.68
N VAL A 31 13.56 9.99 -2.91
CA VAL A 31 14.53 11.08 -3.23
C VAL A 31 13.82 12.44 -3.10
N GLY A 32 13.23 12.73 -1.94
CA GLY A 32 12.40 13.92 -1.67
C GLY A 32 11.00 13.90 -2.29
N SER A 33 10.64 12.84 -3.02
CA SER A 33 9.31 12.71 -3.65
C SER A 33 8.24 12.30 -2.64
N LYS A 34 7.12 13.04 -2.64
CA LYS A 34 6.01 12.77 -1.73
C LYS A 34 5.26 11.50 -2.15
N PRO A 35 4.79 10.68 -1.19
CA PRO A 35 3.99 9.48 -1.49
C PRO A 35 2.71 9.81 -2.30
N THR A 36 2.16 11.01 -2.14
CA THR A 36 1.03 11.53 -2.92
C THR A 36 1.31 11.68 -4.42
N VAL A 37 2.57 11.68 -4.85
CA VAL A 37 2.98 11.72 -6.26
C VAL A 37 3.31 10.33 -6.78
N ARG A 38 3.97 9.50 -5.96
CA ARG A 38 4.42 8.15 -6.35
C ARG A 38 3.32 7.10 -6.38
N TYR A 39 2.53 7.01 -5.30
CA TYR A 39 1.46 6.02 -5.22
C TYR A 39 0.45 6.13 -6.38
N PRO A 40 0.00 7.33 -6.82
CA PRO A 40 -0.86 7.42 -7.99
C PRO A 40 -0.22 6.94 -9.31
N VAL A 41 1.11 6.96 -9.46
CA VAL A 41 1.78 6.47 -10.67
C VAL A 41 1.70 4.95 -10.71
N MET A 42 2.16 4.26 -9.65
CA MET A 42 2.06 2.80 -9.55
C MET A 42 0.58 2.34 -9.55
N THR A 43 -0.29 3.06 -8.83
CA THR A 43 -1.73 2.80 -8.86
C THR A 43 -2.25 2.87 -10.28
N ARG A 44 -1.98 3.95 -11.03
CA ARG A 44 -2.44 4.08 -12.43
C ARG A 44 -1.88 2.98 -13.34
N ALA A 45 -0.62 2.59 -13.15
CA ALA A 45 0.02 1.52 -13.91
C ALA A 45 -0.69 0.16 -13.66
N LEU A 46 -0.97 -0.18 -12.40
CA LEU A 46 -1.74 -1.37 -12.02
C LEU A 46 -3.23 -1.24 -12.39
N MET A 47 -3.77 -0.03 -12.43
CA MET A 47 -5.18 0.24 -12.71
C MET A 47 -5.56 0.08 -14.17
N LYS A 48 -4.57 0.26 -15.04
CA LYS A 48 -4.69 -0.17 -16.44
C LYS A 48 -4.96 -1.68 -16.53
N ALA A 49 -4.66 -2.44 -15.47
CA ALA A 49 -4.98 -3.85 -15.32
C ALA A 49 -6.21 -4.16 -14.43
N ARG A 50 -6.58 -3.35 -13.41
CA ARG A 50 -7.74 -3.62 -12.49
C ARG A 50 -8.41 -2.34 -11.94
N ARG A 51 -9.68 -2.40 -11.49
CA ARG A 51 -10.47 -1.25 -10.99
C ARG A 51 -10.22 -0.91 -9.50
N PRO A 52 -10.29 0.38 -9.06
CA PRO A 52 -10.07 0.79 -7.67
C PRO A 52 -11.37 0.86 -6.85
N SER A 53 -11.20 0.92 -5.53
CA SER A 53 -12.25 1.16 -4.53
C SER A 53 -11.87 2.35 -3.66
N SER A 54 -12.63 3.46 -3.74
CA SER A 54 -12.34 4.69 -3.02
C SER A 54 -12.73 4.63 -1.54
N SER A 55 -11.87 5.18 -0.65
CA SER A 55 -12.15 5.36 0.79
C SER A 55 -12.13 6.86 1.17
N PRO A 56 -12.94 7.28 2.17
CA PRO A 56 -12.98 8.67 2.67
C PRO A 56 -11.61 9.19 3.12
N CYS A 57 -10.74 8.31 3.61
CA CYS A 57 -9.46 8.68 4.21
C CYS A 57 -8.29 8.71 3.21
N GLY A 58 -8.60 8.73 1.91
CA GLY A 58 -7.61 8.90 0.85
C GLY A 58 -6.82 7.64 0.48
N GLY A 59 -6.59 6.72 1.42
CA GLY A 59 -5.87 5.46 1.16
C GLY A 59 -6.49 4.60 0.06
N GLY A 60 -7.83 4.50 0.03
CA GLY A 60 -8.54 3.75 -1.01
C GLY A 60 -8.41 4.32 -2.43
N LYS A 61 -8.03 5.60 -2.56
CA LYS A 61 -7.76 6.18 -3.89
C LYS A 61 -6.51 5.58 -4.55
N TYR A 62 -5.63 4.98 -3.75
CA TYR A 62 -4.30 4.53 -4.17
C TYR A 62 -4.04 3.04 -3.94
N GLY A 63 -5.02 2.28 -3.42
CA GLY A 63 -4.86 0.86 -3.19
C GLY A 63 -6.04 0.24 -2.45
N ASN A 64 -6.13 -1.10 -2.50
CA ASN A 64 -7.20 -1.84 -1.85
C ASN A 64 -7.00 -1.97 -0.33
N SER A 65 -5.78 -1.74 0.14
CA SER A 65 -5.40 -1.68 1.54
C SER A 65 -4.22 -0.74 1.71
N TRP A 66 -4.08 -0.15 2.89
CA TRP A 66 -2.95 0.69 3.23
C TRP A 66 -2.50 0.47 4.67
N ARG A 67 -1.23 0.76 4.91
CA ARG A 67 -0.69 0.76 6.26
C ARG A 67 -1.16 1.98 7.03
N THR A 68 -1.70 1.73 8.21
CA THR A 68 -2.12 2.77 9.17
C THR A 68 -1.06 3.01 10.24
N THR A 69 -0.20 2.01 10.51
CA THR A 69 0.79 2.03 11.59
C THR A 69 2.22 1.74 11.10
N GLY A 70 3.21 2.00 11.96
CA GLY A 70 4.60 1.51 11.77
C GLY A 70 4.70 -0.02 11.78
N ASP A 71 5.89 -0.56 11.59
CA ASP A 71 6.13 -2.02 11.54
C ASP A 71 5.78 -2.69 12.87
N ILE A 72 5.07 -3.82 12.80
CA ILE A 72 4.91 -4.68 13.97
C ILE A 72 6.26 -5.36 14.25
N ALA A 73 6.54 -5.57 15.53
CA ALA A 73 7.67 -6.35 16.01
C ALA A 73 7.13 -7.60 16.72
N ASP A 74 7.96 -8.64 16.85
CA ASP A 74 7.62 -9.87 17.56
C ASP A 74 7.65 -9.69 19.09
N THR A 75 6.87 -8.72 19.57
CA THR A 75 6.63 -8.46 20.99
C THR A 75 5.16 -8.15 21.21
N TRP A 76 4.63 -8.58 22.35
CA TRP A 76 3.23 -8.37 22.68
C TRP A 76 2.85 -6.88 22.75
N GLU A 77 3.76 -6.04 23.24
CA GLU A 77 3.58 -4.59 23.31
C GLU A 77 3.44 -3.96 21.91
N SER A 78 4.16 -4.49 20.92
CA SER A 78 4.03 -4.05 19.54
C SER A 78 2.65 -4.43 19.00
N VAL A 79 2.21 -5.67 19.22
CA VAL A 79 0.88 -6.13 18.77
C VAL A 79 -0.25 -5.27 19.33
N VAL A 80 -0.27 -5.03 20.65
CA VAL A 80 -1.32 -4.24 21.30
C VAL A 80 -1.29 -2.79 20.83
N SER A 81 -0.11 -2.15 20.83
CA SER A 81 -0.02 -0.75 20.40
C SER A 81 -0.41 -0.52 18.94
N ARG A 82 -0.15 -1.50 18.04
CA ARG A 82 -0.59 -1.42 16.64
C ARG A 82 -2.08 -1.68 16.49
N ALA A 83 -2.66 -2.57 17.29
CA ALA A 83 -4.10 -2.79 17.29
C ALA A 83 -4.85 -1.51 17.69
N ASP A 84 -4.42 -0.82 18.74
CA ASP A 84 -5.03 0.42 19.22
C ASP A 84 -4.92 1.54 18.18
N LEU A 85 -3.74 1.73 17.56
CA LEU A 85 -3.55 2.73 16.51
C LEU A 85 -4.31 2.41 15.21
N ASN A 86 -4.67 1.15 14.99
CA ASN A 86 -5.42 0.70 13.82
C ASN A 86 -6.95 0.84 13.98
N GLU A 87 -7.43 1.29 15.14
CA GLU A 87 -8.84 1.49 15.46
C GLU A 87 -9.45 2.71 14.73
N ARG A 88 -9.35 2.74 13.41
CA ARG A 88 -9.92 3.78 12.54
C ARG A 88 -10.94 3.21 11.57
N TRP A 89 -12.00 2.65 12.15
CA TRP A 89 -13.07 1.92 11.48
C TRP A 89 -13.78 2.72 10.38
N GLU A 90 -13.88 4.05 10.53
CA GLU A 90 -14.53 4.95 9.57
C GLU A 90 -13.90 4.91 8.15
N CYS A 91 -12.63 4.51 8.07
CA CYS A 91 -11.87 4.46 6.82
C CYS A 91 -11.97 3.10 6.10
N ALA A 92 -12.44 2.04 6.78
CA ALA A 92 -12.47 0.67 6.27
C ALA A 92 -13.82 0.34 5.60
N ARG A 93 -13.77 -0.19 4.37
CA ARG A 93 -14.94 -0.59 3.56
C ARG A 93 -14.55 -1.76 2.64
N PRO A 94 -15.53 -2.49 2.03
CA PRO A 94 -15.22 -3.50 1.04
C PRO A 94 -14.32 -2.95 -0.09
N GLY A 95 -13.15 -3.56 -0.25
CA GLY A 95 -12.12 -3.13 -1.20
C GLY A 95 -11.20 -2.02 -0.69
N ALA A 96 -11.32 -1.55 0.54
CA ALA A 96 -10.50 -0.48 1.08
C ALA A 96 -10.25 -0.72 2.59
N TRP A 97 -9.16 -1.40 2.92
CA TRP A 97 -8.91 -1.92 4.26
C TRP A 97 -7.70 -1.29 4.96
N ASN A 98 -7.86 -1.00 6.25
CA ASN A 98 -6.73 -0.65 7.11
C ASN A 98 -5.90 -1.91 7.40
N GLY A 99 -4.61 -1.87 7.12
CA GLY A 99 -3.69 -2.99 7.33
C GLY A 99 -2.63 -2.67 8.38
N MET A 100 -2.42 -3.60 9.32
CA MET A 100 -1.21 -3.63 10.13
C MET A 100 -0.07 -4.26 9.32
N CYS A 101 1.15 -3.75 9.47
CA CYS A 101 2.29 -4.26 8.72
C CYS A 101 3.02 -5.35 9.50
N ILE A 102 2.97 -6.57 8.99
CA ILE A 102 3.84 -7.66 9.41
C ILE A 102 5.21 -7.45 8.77
N SER A 103 6.26 -7.41 9.59
CA SER A 103 7.65 -7.49 9.14
C SER A 103 7.92 -8.94 8.74
N ALA A 104 8.46 -9.14 7.54
CA ALA A 104 8.81 -10.46 7.00
C ALA A 104 10.31 -10.71 7.19
#